data_AF-A0A6G8CKH9-F1
#
_entry.id   AF-A0A6G8CKH9-F1
#
_cell.length_a   1.000
_cell.length_b   1.000
_cell.length_c   1.000
_cell.angle_alpha   90.00
_cell.angle_beta   90.00
_cell.angle_gamma   90.00
#
_symmetry.space_group_name_H-M   'P 1'
#
loop_
_entity.id
_entity.type
_entity.pdbx_description
1 polymer ?
#
loop_
_entity_poly.entity_id
_entity_poly.type
_entity_poly.pdbx_seq_one_letter_code
_entity_poly.pdbx_strand_id
1 'polypeptide(L)'
;MGARISLPRTTIAALSICALAPLSNAFELHPKPLSTEVKLAKLNGISFRAIYPAIEFGVHAFADSTHEALTRMAYECPMGNLIDCQDEAFDVAPLGVIAGVRWNDDPPFQFAKGQGNYAACKDLIDKRAQEHKDPPTISFSLSVICWRNHFNAISKESMATGAVFNASNATLLARSHFGDLQFLHAMASRSQESPEETQEKLLMWAEFMWRVQTHDRTEYLPGTTRMGRIPIQGMSEHFPTQEERSIEQLFTVGRPWLRRQLGDMAFGSLLHMIQDSFSGGHVQRRIKNDDSCGIPQIVRFHSYTGQDASAHKQSDKISRASDKISAGEAPVIDITKQLIQMREDREMNWPYVRTYLKNCVLRLAPDALMADTHVDH
;
A
#
# COMPACT_ATOMS: atom_id res chain seq x y z
N MET A 1 25.69 41.76 -64.89
CA MET A 1 25.96 41.78 -63.43
C MET A 1 24.63 41.59 -62.73
N GLY A 2 24.28 40.34 -62.41
CA GLY A 2 22.93 39.94 -62.02
C GLY A 2 22.93 39.09 -60.75
N ALA A 3 22.16 39.57 -59.78
CA ALA A 3 21.60 38.97 -58.58
C ALA A 3 22.05 37.55 -58.16
N ARG A 4 22.66 37.47 -56.97
CA ARG A 4 22.70 36.25 -56.15
C ARG A 4 21.33 36.06 -55.50
N ILE A 5 20.65 34.97 -55.86
CA ILE A 5 19.41 34.53 -55.20
C ILE A 5 19.83 33.62 -54.04
N SER A 6 19.70 34.12 -52.80
CA SER A 6 19.82 33.32 -51.58
C SER A 6 18.46 32.70 -51.27
N LEU A 7 18.37 31.37 -51.32
CA LEU A 7 17.20 30.62 -50.85
C LEU A 7 17.06 30.76 -49.32
N PRO A 8 15.85 30.97 -48.80
CA PRO A 8 15.62 31.06 -47.37
C PRO A 8 15.76 29.66 -46.73
N ARG A 9 16.54 29.60 -45.65
CA ARG A 9 16.57 28.44 -44.74
C ARG A 9 15.17 28.27 -44.14
N THR A 10 14.50 27.21 -44.54
CA THR A 10 13.31 26.69 -43.89
C THR A 10 13.66 26.31 -42.45
N THR A 11 13.16 27.09 -41.50
CA THR A 11 13.06 26.70 -40.10
C THR A 11 12.18 25.46 -40.01
N ILE A 12 12.81 24.30 -39.83
CA ILE A 12 12.13 23.09 -39.37
C ILE A 12 11.69 23.40 -37.94
N ALA A 13 10.40 23.66 -37.76
CA ALA A 13 9.78 23.67 -36.45
C ALA A 13 9.95 22.27 -35.87
N ALA A 14 10.82 22.13 -34.88
CA ALA A 14 10.89 20.92 -34.07
C ALA A 14 9.53 20.77 -33.38
N LEU A 15 8.71 19.83 -33.86
CA LEU A 15 7.62 19.30 -33.06
C LEU A 15 8.25 18.78 -31.78
N SER A 16 8.07 19.54 -30.70
CA SER A 16 8.31 19.07 -29.35
C SER A 16 7.27 17.97 -29.11
N ILE A 17 7.65 16.74 -29.44
CA ILE A 17 7.00 15.54 -28.92
C ILE A 17 7.12 15.69 -27.40
N CYS A 18 6.00 16.00 -26.75
CA CYS A 18 5.90 15.87 -25.29
C CYS A 18 6.35 14.45 -24.96
N ALA A 19 7.55 14.33 -24.41
CA ALA A 19 7.99 13.11 -23.76
C ALA A 19 6.99 12.86 -22.64
N LEU A 20 6.07 11.94 -22.86
CA LEU A 20 5.31 11.29 -21.81
C LEU A 20 6.36 10.60 -20.93
N ALA A 21 6.77 11.26 -19.86
CA ALA A 21 7.60 10.64 -18.84
C ALA A 21 6.90 9.35 -18.38
N PRO A 22 7.59 8.20 -18.35
CA PRO A 22 7.00 6.99 -17.82
C PRO A 22 6.66 7.22 -16.34
N LEU A 23 5.39 7.05 -15.98
CA LEU A 23 4.92 7.10 -14.60
C LEU A 23 5.61 5.96 -13.81
N SER A 24 6.12 6.31 -12.63
CA SER A 24 6.70 5.41 -11.64
C SER A 24 5.60 4.62 -10.93
N ASN A 25 5.57 3.30 -11.14
CA ASN A 25 4.59 2.41 -10.52
C ASN A 25 5.19 1.81 -9.24
N ALA A 26 4.74 2.29 -8.08
CA ALA A 26 4.67 1.44 -6.89
C ALA A 26 3.40 0.57 -7.02
N PHE A 27 3.36 -0.54 -6.28
CA PHE A 27 2.43 -1.66 -6.42
C PHE A 27 1.01 -1.32 -6.90
N GLU A 28 0.58 -2.12 -7.86
CA GLU A 28 -0.52 -1.83 -8.74
C GLU A 28 -1.83 -2.39 -8.16
N LEU A 29 -2.64 -1.58 -7.47
CA LEU A 29 -3.96 -1.91 -6.85
C LEU A 29 -4.81 -2.98 -7.59
N HIS A 30 -5.59 -3.88 -6.97
CA HIS A 30 -6.81 -4.43 -7.63
C HIS A 30 -8.07 -3.95 -6.93
N PRO A 31 -8.54 -2.74 -7.27
CA PRO A 31 -9.50 -2.03 -6.43
C PRO A 31 -10.95 -2.44 -6.69
N LYS A 32 -11.19 -3.55 -7.40
CA LYS A 32 -12.55 -4.05 -7.58
C LYS A 32 -13.06 -4.59 -6.23
N PRO A 33 -14.08 -3.96 -5.62
CA PRO A 33 -14.69 -4.46 -4.40
C PRO A 33 -15.26 -5.85 -4.65
N LEU A 34 -15.18 -6.73 -3.65
CA LEU A 34 -15.75 -8.08 -3.76
C LEU A 34 -17.25 -8.00 -4.07
N SER A 35 -17.80 -8.96 -4.83
CA SER A 35 -19.24 -8.99 -5.10
C SER A 35 -20.11 -8.91 -3.82
N THR A 36 -19.68 -9.53 -2.73
CA THR A 36 -20.28 -9.44 -1.39
C THR A 36 -20.17 -8.02 -0.82
N GLU A 37 -19.03 -7.36 -0.99
CA GLU A 37 -18.83 -5.97 -0.59
C GLU A 37 -19.74 -5.01 -1.36
N VAL A 38 -19.91 -5.20 -2.68
CA VAL A 38 -20.85 -4.43 -3.50
C VAL A 38 -22.28 -4.54 -2.97
N LYS A 39 -22.72 -5.75 -2.60
CA LYS A 39 -24.04 -5.99 -2.00
C LYS A 39 -24.17 -5.27 -0.66
N LEU A 40 -23.19 -5.40 0.23
CA LEU A 40 -23.18 -4.75 1.54
C LEU A 40 -23.15 -3.22 1.44
N ALA A 41 -22.39 -2.67 0.50
CA ALA A 41 -22.36 -1.23 0.21
C ALA A 41 -23.74 -0.72 -0.21
N LYS A 42 -24.42 -1.44 -1.12
CA LYS A 42 -25.76 -1.09 -1.58
C LYS A 42 -26.79 -1.08 -0.44
N LEU A 43 -26.70 -2.02 0.50
CA LEU A 43 -27.55 -2.05 1.70
C LEU A 43 -27.33 -0.82 2.62
N ASN A 44 -26.16 -0.18 2.53
CA ASN A 44 -25.81 1.03 3.25
C ASN A 44 -26.01 2.31 2.41
N GLY A 45 -26.71 2.23 1.28
CA GLY A 45 -26.95 3.37 0.39
C GLY A 45 -25.69 3.87 -0.32
N ILE A 46 -24.63 3.06 -0.37
CA ILE A 46 -23.35 3.38 -1.01
C ILE A 46 -23.24 2.60 -2.32
N SER A 47 -22.86 3.30 -3.38
CA SER A 47 -22.64 2.72 -4.71
C SER A 47 -21.19 2.96 -5.13
N PHE A 48 -20.49 1.88 -5.48
CA PHE A 48 -19.18 1.99 -6.13
C PHE A 48 -19.34 2.54 -7.54
N ARG A 49 -18.40 3.39 -7.99
CA ARG A 49 -18.48 4.00 -9.32
C ARG A 49 -18.18 2.97 -10.40
N ALA A 50 -19.12 2.73 -11.31
CA ALA A 50 -19.03 1.72 -12.39
C ALA A 50 -18.03 2.06 -13.52
N ILE A 51 -17.07 2.96 -13.31
CA ILE A 51 -16.14 3.43 -14.36
C ILE A 51 -14.94 2.48 -14.52
N TYR A 52 -14.96 1.30 -13.88
CA TYR A 52 -13.88 0.31 -13.93
C TYR A 52 -13.45 -0.07 -15.36
N PRO A 53 -14.34 -0.43 -16.31
CA PRO A 53 -13.90 -0.99 -17.59
C PRO A 53 -13.33 0.03 -18.58
N ALA A 54 -13.74 1.30 -18.50
CA ALA A 54 -13.35 2.32 -19.48
C ALA A 54 -11.97 2.95 -19.20
N ILE A 55 -11.40 2.71 -18.00
CA ILE A 55 -10.11 3.28 -17.58
C ILE A 55 -9.01 2.18 -17.55
N GLU A 56 -9.37 0.89 -17.68
CA GLU A 56 -8.43 -0.26 -17.71
C GLU A 56 -7.26 -0.07 -18.70
N PHE A 57 -7.49 0.51 -19.88
CA PHE A 57 -6.44 0.65 -20.91
C PHE A 57 -5.28 1.59 -20.50
N GLY A 58 -5.50 2.49 -19.53
CA GLY A 58 -4.46 3.36 -18.94
C GLY A 58 -4.14 3.05 -17.48
N VAL A 59 -4.81 2.04 -16.90
CA VAL A 59 -4.79 1.67 -15.47
C VAL A 59 -4.23 0.26 -15.24
N HIS A 60 -3.75 -0.43 -16.30
CA HIS A 60 -2.87 -1.61 -16.17
C HIS A 60 -1.59 -1.38 -15.36
N ALA A 61 -1.38 -0.17 -14.83
CA ALA A 61 -0.34 0.21 -13.89
C ALA A 61 -0.83 0.24 -12.42
N PHE A 62 -2.11 -0.06 -12.16
CA PHE A 62 -2.78 0.03 -10.86
C PHE A 62 -3.91 -1.01 -10.75
N ALA A 63 -3.72 -2.24 -11.25
CA ALA A 63 -4.81 -3.22 -11.44
C ALA A 63 -4.54 -4.68 -10.95
N ASP A 64 -3.38 -5.04 -10.38
CA ASP A 64 -3.01 -6.44 -10.10
C ASP A 64 -3.39 -6.91 -8.69
N SER A 65 -4.13 -8.03 -8.57
CA SER A 65 -4.64 -8.56 -7.29
C SER A 65 -3.65 -9.48 -6.57
N THR A 66 -2.35 -9.18 -6.68
CA THR A 66 -1.29 -10.07 -6.21
C THR A 66 -1.41 -10.36 -4.72
N HIS A 67 -1.68 -9.35 -3.88
CA HIS A 67 -1.81 -9.52 -2.44
C HIS A 67 -3.05 -10.32 -2.05
N GLU A 68 -4.18 -10.08 -2.71
CA GLU A 68 -5.38 -10.89 -2.48
C GLU A 68 -5.17 -12.34 -2.94
N ALA A 69 -4.50 -12.56 -4.06
CA ALA A 69 -4.20 -13.90 -4.56
C ALA A 69 -3.22 -14.65 -3.64
N LEU A 70 -2.15 -14.01 -3.17
CA LEU A 70 -1.23 -14.56 -2.16
C LEU A 70 -1.99 -14.92 -0.88
N THR A 71 -2.89 -14.05 -0.45
CA THR A 71 -3.73 -14.28 0.74
C THR A 71 -4.67 -15.46 0.51
N ARG A 72 -5.39 -15.53 -0.61
CA ARG A 72 -6.27 -16.66 -0.93
C ARG A 72 -5.50 -17.98 -1.08
N MET A 73 -4.30 -17.94 -1.65
CA MET A 73 -3.39 -19.09 -1.70
C MET A 73 -3.01 -19.58 -0.30
N ALA A 74 -2.76 -18.66 0.63
CA ALA A 74 -2.50 -19.01 2.02
C ALA A 74 -3.74 -19.58 2.73
N TYR A 75 -4.94 -19.12 2.36
CA TYR A 75 -6.24 -19.70 2.75
C TYR A 75 -6.65 -20.92 1.90
N GLU A 76 -5.69 -21.62 1.30
CA GLU A 76 -5.90 -22.89 0.59
C GLU A 76 -6.88 -22.82 -0.59
N CYS A 77 -6.81 -21.72 -1.36
CA CYS A 77 -7.54 -21.59 -2.63
C CYS A 77 -7.40 -22.86 -3.50
N PRO A 78 -8.52 -23.48 -3.95
CA PRO A 78 -8.52 -24.80 -4.56
C PRO A 78 -7.87 -24.86 -5.95
N MET A 79 -7.71 -23.71 -6.60
CA MET A 79 -7.05 -23.62 -7.91
C MET A 79 -5.53 -23.82 -7.82
N GLY A 80 -4.95 -23.65 -6.62
CA GLY A 80 -3.54 -24.00 -6.34
C GLY A 80 -2.50 -23.16 -7.08
N ASN A 81 -2.89 -22.09 -7.79
CA ASN A 81 -1.97 -21.19 -8.47
C ASN A 81 -2.42 -19.73 -8.34
N LEU A 82 -1.44 -18.81 -8.39
CA LEU A 82 -1.65 -17.38 -8.16
C LEU A 82 -2.66 -16.77 -9.14
N ILE A 83 -2.53 -17.08 -10.43
CA ILE A 83 -3.32 -16.46 -11.51
C ILE A 83 -4.80 -16.77 -11.30
N ASP A 84 -5.14 -18.03 -11.08
CA ASP A 84 -6.53 -18.43 -10.91
C ASP A 84 -7.10 -18.01 -9.55
N CYS A 85 -6.26 -17.95 -8.51
CA CYS A 85 -6.65 -17.46 -7.17
C CYS A 85 -6.82 -15.93 -7.08
N GLN A 86 -6.64 -15.21 -8.18
CA GLN A 86 -7.04 -13.81 -8.29
C GLN A 86 -8.56 -13.63 -8.31
N ASP A 87 -9.30 -14.64 -8.78
CA ASP A 87 -10.75 -14.54 -8.97
C ASP A 87 -11.48 -14.38 -7.62
N GLU A 88 -12.29 -13.32 -7.54
CA GLU A 88 -13.14 -13.01 -6.39
C GLU A 88 -14.25 -14.04 -6.16
N ALA A 89 -14.52 -14.92 -7.13
CA ALA A 89 -15.44 -16.03 -6.97
C ALA A 89 -14.99 -17.03 -5.89
N PHE A 90 -13.69 -17.08 -5.57
CA PHE A 90 -13.13 -17.92 -4.52
C PHE A 90 -13.16 -17.19 -3.17
N ASP A 91 -14.26 -17.36 -2.43
CA ASP A 91 -14.49 -16.79 -1.09
C ASP A 91 -13.84 -17.65 0.02
N VAL A 92 -12.54 -17.93 -0.12
CA VAL A 92 -11.77 -18.76 0.84
C VAL A 92 -11.17 -17.95 1.98
N ALA A 93 -10.85 -16.68 1.74
CA ALA A 93 -10.31 -15.78 2.74
C ALA A 93 -11.44 -14.89 3.30
N PRO A 94 -11.47 -14.59 4.61
CA PRO A 94 -12.50 -13.74 5.19
C PRO A 94 -12.56 -12.36 4.51
N LEU A 95 -13.77 -11.86 4.27
CA LEU A 95 -14.03 -10.55 3.63
C LEU A 95 -13.19 -9.42 4.26
N GLY A 96 -13.14 -9.35 5.59
CA GLY A 96 -12.38 -8.34 6.30
C GLY A 96 -10.87 -8.47 6.10
N VAL A 97 -10.35 -9.69 5.95
CA VAL A 97 -8.92 -9.91 5.70
C VAL A 97 -8.57 -9.41 4.31
N ILE A 98 -9.37 -9.74 3.29
CA ILE A 98 -9.16 -9.23 1.93
C ILE A 98 -9.31 -7.70 1.87
N ALA A 99 -10.29 -7.14 2.58
CA ALA A 99 -10.46 -5.69 2.66
C ALA A 99 -9.29 -5.01 3.41
N GLY A 100 -8.72 -5.68 4.41
CA GLY A 100 -7.53 -5.24 5.15
C GLY A 100 -6.27 -5.29 4.31
N VAL A 101 -6.09 -6.35 3.51
CA VAL A 101 -4.99 -6.48 2.55
C VAL A 101 -4.99 -5.28 1.59
N ARG A 102 -6.15 -4.96 1.01
CA ARG A 102 -6.29 -3.80 0.10
C ARG A 102 -6.09 -2.44 0.76
N TRP A 103 -6.21 -2.36 2.09
CA TRP A 103 -6.29 -1.09 2.79
C TRP A 103 -4.96 -0.33 2.73
N ASN A 104 -3.81 -1.01 2.69
CA ASN A 104 -2.51 -0.32 2.65
C ASN A 104 -2.34 0.45 1.31
N ASP A 105 -2.77 -0.14 0.19
CA ASP A 105 -2.71 0.48 -1.14
C ASP A 105 -3.84 1.51 -1.38
N ASP A 106 -5.06 1.26 -0.87
CA ASP A 106 -6.20 2.18 -1.01
C ASP A 106 -6.80 2.60 0.33
N PRO A 107 -6.01 3.26 1.21
CA PRO A 107 -6.50 3.66 2.52
C PRO A 107 -7.52 4.78 2.33
N PRO A 108 -8.80 4.57 2.69
CA PRO A 108 -9.81 5.59 2.48
C PRO A 108 -9.50 6.84 3.30
N PHE A 109 -9.69 8.02 2.71
CA PHE A 109 -9.39 9.28 3.37
C PHE A 109 -10.45 10.35 3.10
N GLN A 110 -10.47 11.37 3.93
CA GLN A 110 -11.19 12.61 3.68
C GLN A 110 -10.17 13.75 3.67
N PHE A 111 -10.40 14.72 2.81
CA PHE A 111 -9.57 15.91 2.74
C PHE A 111 -9.87 16.83 3.93
N ALA A 112 -8.90 17.00 4.83
CA ALA A 112 -8.94 18.05 5.86
C ALA A 112 -8.40 19.36 5.29
N LYS A 113 -8.86 20.51 5.78
CA LYS A 113 -8.45 21.85 5.30
C LYS A 113 -6.93 22.02 5.30
N GLY A 114 -6.36 22.28 4.13
CA GLY A 114 -4.92 22.50 3.93
C GLY A 114 -4.11 21.28 3.50
N GLN A 115 -4.71 20.08 3.42
CA GLN A 115 -4.06 18.87 2.93
C GLN A 115 -4.24 18.65 1.42
N GLY A 116 -3.15 18.69 0.65
CA GLY A 116 -3.11 18.33 -0.77
C GLY A 116 -3.65 19.37 -1.76
N ASN A 117 -3.41 19.13 -3.05
CA ASN A 117 -3.95 19.96 -4.13
C ASN A 117 -5.35 19.49 -4.54
N TYR A 118 -6.39 20.06 -3.90
CA TYR A 118 -7.77 19.69 -4.19
C TYR A 118 -8.23 20.01 -5.61
N ALA A 119 -7.46 20.72 -6.45
CA ALA A 119 -7.91 21.09 -7.79
C ALA A 119 -8.45 19.88 -8.58
N ALA A 120 -7.82 18.72 -8.40
CA ALA A 120 -8.22 17.42 -8.96
C ALA A 120 -9.56 16.86 -8.46
N CYS A 121 -10.02 17.31 -7.29
CA CYS A 121 -11.19 16.81 -6.56
C CYS A 121 -12.17 17.93 -6.19
N LYS A 122 -11.93 19.16 -6.66
CA LYS A 122 -12.55 20.39 -6.17
C LYS A 122 -14.05 20.34 -6.33
N ASP A 123 -14.53 19.99 -7.51
CA ASP A 123 -15.97 19.93 -7.80
C ASP A 123 -16.71 18.97 -6.86
N LEU A 124 -16.09 17.83 -6.52
CA LEU A 124 -16.68 16.83 -5.64
C LEU A 124 -16.76 17.35 -4.19
N ILE A 125 -15.71 18.02 -3.72
CA ILE A 125 -15.62 18.57 -2.37
C ILE A 125 -16.57 19.78 -2.24
N ASP A 126 -16.52 20.71 -3.19
CA ASP A 126 -17.35 21.92 -3.21
C ASP A 126 -18.84 21.56 -3.26
N LYS A 127 -19.21 20.58 -4.09
CA LYS A 127 -20.60 20.10 -4.15
C LYS A 127 -21.08 19.57 -2.80
N ARG A 128 -20.27 18.79 -2.10
CA ARG A 128 -20.63 18.26 -0.76
C ARG A 128 -20.75 19.37 0.27
N ALA A 129 -19.86 20.35 0.22
CA ALA A 129 -19.92 21.53 1.07
C ALA A 129 -21.19 22.36 0.82
N GLN A 130 -21.58 22.57 -0.45
CA GLN A 130 -22.83 23.25 -0.82
C GLN A 130 -24.07 22.51 -0.32
N GLU A 131 -24.02 21.18 -0.24
CA GLU A 131 -25.08 20.34 0.32
C GLU A 131 -25.10 20.30 1.86
N HIS A 132 -24.22 21.06 2.54
CA HIS A 132 -24.00 21.00 4.00
C HIS A 132 -23.68 19.58 4.50
N LYS A 133 -22.93 18.80 3.72
CA LYS A 133 -22.53 17.43 4.04
C LYS A 133 -21.03 17.36 4.33
N ASP A 134 -20.64 16.36 5.12
CA ASP A 134 -19.24 16.05 5.39
C ASP A 134 -18.44 15.87 4.08
N PRO A 135 -17.13 16.17 4.08
CA PRO A 135 -16.27 15.89 2.94
C PRO A 135 -16.46 14.46 2.42
N PRO A 136 -16.45 14.27 1.10
CA PRO A 136 -16.58 12.94 0.52
C PRO A 136 -15.42 12.05 0.98
N THR A 137 -15.71 10.79 1.28
CA THR A 137 -14.65 9.79 1.43
C THR A 137 -14.08 9.45 0.06
N ILE A 138 -12.76 9.59 -0.06
CA ILE A 138 -11.99 9.26 -1.25
C ILE A 138 -11.30 7.93 -1.02
N SER A 139 -11.54 7.02 -1.96
CA SER A 139 -10.82 5.77 -2.18
C SER A 139 -10.95 5.46 -3.67
N PHE A 140 -10.18 4.53 -4.21
CA PHE A 140 -10.29 4.15 -5.61
C PHE A 140 -11.72 3.75 -5.92
N SER A 141 -12.27 2.82 -5.14
CA SER A 141 -13.59 2.24 -5.42
C SER A 141 -14.77 3.23 -5.29
N LEU A 142 -14.64 4.24 -4.44
CA LEU A 142 -15.68 5.26 -4.19
C LEU A 142 -15.54 6.48 -5.12
N SER A 143 -14.31 6.84 -5.50
CA SER A 143 -14.00 8.12 -6.14
C SER A 143 -12.82 8.05 -7.15
N VAL A 144 -12.79 7.02 -8.01
CA VAL A 144 -11.72 6.71 -9.00
C VAL A 144 -11.04 7.95 -9.62
N ILE A 145 -11.80 8.89 -10.19
CA ILE A 145 -11.24 10.05 -10.90
C ILE A 145 -10.47 10.97 -9.94
N CYS A 146 -11.07 11.29 -8.80
CA CYS A 146 -10.43 12.14 -7.78
C CYS A 146 -9.22 11.42 -7.18
N TRP A 147 -9.37 10.13 -6.85
CA TRP A 147 -8.28 9.30 -6.35
C TRP A 147 -7.07 9.32 -7.30
N ARG A 148 -7.29 9.00 -8.58
CA ARG A 148 -6.22 8.93 -9.59
C ARG A 148 -5.53 10.27 -9.80
N ASN A 149 -6.32 11.33 -9.94
CA ASN A 149 -5.78 12.66 -10.17
C ASN A 149 -4.98 13.15 -8.95
N HIS A 150 -5.44 12.85 -7.73
CA HIS A 150 -4.71 13.13 -6.49
C HIS A 150 -3.41 12.32 -6.42
N PHE A 151 -3.47 11.01 -6.63
CA PHE A 151 -2.30 10.10 -6.64
C PHE A 151 -1.22 10.56 -7.63
N ASN A 152 -1.61 10.91 -8.85
CA ASN A 152 -0.66 11.42 -9.86
C ASN A 152 -0.04 12.75 -9.46
N ALA A 153 -0.81 13.64 -8.83
CA ALA A 153 -0.31 14.94 -8.37
C ALA A 153 0.73 14.79 -7.25
N ILE A 154 0.45 13.95 -6.25
CA ILE A 154 1.38 13.70 -5.13
C ILE A 154 2.61 12.90 -5.56
N SER A 155 2.48 11.95 -6.50
CA SER A 155 3.62 11.23 -7.07
C SER A 155 4.56 12.20 -7.77
N LYS A 156 4.02 13.08 -8.62
CA LYS A 156 4.80 14.14 -9.30
C LYS A 156 5.46 15.09 -8.31
N GLU A 157 4.77 15.51 -7.26
CA GLU A 157 5.32 16.37 -6.21
C GLU A 157 6.45 15.67 -5.44
N SER A 158 6.24 14.40 -5.05
CA SER A 158 7.23 13.58 -4.35
C SER A 158 8.52 13.46 -5.15
N MET A 159 8.42 13.13 -6.44
CA MET A 159 9.59 13.01 -7.32
C MET A 159 10.29 14.35 -7.55
N ALA A 160 9.54 15.45 -7.64
CA ALA A 160 10.13 16.75 -7.95
C ALA A 160 10.81 17.43 -6.75
N THR A 161 10.35 17.14 -5.53
CA THR A 161 10.73 17.92 -4.34
C THR A 161 11.40 17.11 -3.24
N GLY A 162 11.27 15.77 -3.27
CA GLY A 162 11.62 14.93 -2.12
C GLY A 162 10.79 15.24 -0.87
N ALA A 163 9.60 15.81 -1.03
CA ALA A 163 8.75 16.24 0.07
C ALA A 163 8.45 15.10 1.06
N VAL A 164 8.59 15.38 2.35
CA VAL A 164 8.20 14.47 3.42
C VAL A 164 6.73 14.69 3.75
N PHE A 165 5.85 13.93 3.09
CA PHE A 165 4.44 13.91 3.44
C PHE A 165 4.24 13.29 4.82
N ASN A 166 3.49 13.98 5.67
CA ASN A 166 3.24 13.57 7.05
C ASN A 166 1.84 14.00 7.52
N ALA A 167 1.51 13.72 8.79
CA ALA A 167 0.18 13.98 9.35
C ALA A 167 -0.29 15.44 9.22
N SER A 168 0.63 16.40 9.18
CA SER A 168 0.30 17.83 9.15
C SER A 168 -0.05 18.37 7.77
N ASN A 169 0.43 17.75 6.69
CA ASN A 169 0.38 18.34 5.34
C ASN A 169 -0.23 17.43 4.27
N ALA A 170 -0.50 16.15 4.59
CA ALA A 170 -0.86 15.16 3.59
C ALA A 170 -2.01 14.25 4.00
N THR A 171 -2.70 13.72 2.99
CA THR A 171 -3.72 12.68 3.15
C THR A 171 -3.10 11.34 3.46
N LEU A 172 -3.89 10.40 3.98
CA LEU A 172 -3.39 9.06 4.32
C LEU A 172 -2.79 8.35 3.10
N LEU A 173 -3.43 8.47 1.93
CA LEU A 173 -2.90 7.94 0.66
C LEU A 173 -1.51 8.49 0.33
N ALA A 174 -1.29 9.79 0.53
CA ALA A 174 0.00 10.40 0.25
C ALA A 174 1.08 10.01 1.26
N ARG A 175 0.71 9.89 2.52
CA ARG A 175 1.62 9.44 3.57
C ARG A 175 2.05 7.99 3.39
N SER A 176 1.12 7.10 3.04
CA SER A 176 1.42 5.66 2.88
C SER A 176 2.28 5.39 1.66
N HIS A 177 2.10 6.10 0.55
CA HIS A 177 2.84 5.82 -0.68
C HIS A 177 4.11 6.66 -0.87
N PHE A 178 4.16 7.86 -0.28
CA PHE A 178 5.19 8.86 -0.58
C PHE A 178 5.75 9.56 0.66
N GLY A 179 5.39 9.11 1.86
CA GLY A 179 5.66 9.86 3.08
C GLY A 179 6.11 9.00 4.26
N ASP A 180 5.82 9.54 5.44
CA ASP A 180 6.19 8.98 6.73
C ASP A 180 5.52 7.64 7.07
N LEU A 181 4.59 7.15 6.24
CA LEU A 181 3.93 5.85 6.41
C LEU A 181 4.32 4.83 5.33
N GLN A 182 5.39 5.04 4.56
CA GLN A 182 5.87 4.05 3.56
C GLN A 182 6.22 2.67 4.14
N PHE A 183 6.45 2.57 5.46
CA PHE A 183 6.63 1.28 6.12
C PHE A 183 5.40 0.37 6.03
N LEU A 184 4.21 0.91 5.72
CA LEU A 184 3.02 0.12 5.41
C LEU A 184 3.20 -0.77 4.18
N HIS A 185 4.12 -0.41 3.29
CA HIS A 185 4.53 -1.18 2.11
C HIS A 185 5.92 -1.81 2.28
N ALA A 186 6.35 -2.03 3.52
CA ALA A 186 7.69 -2.51 3.85
C ALA A 186 8.83 -1.68 3.23
N MET A 187 8.62 -0.37 3.07
CA MET A 187 9.60 0.56 2.51
C MET A 187 10.13 1.52 3.57
N ALA A 188 11.33 2.04 3.33
CA ALA A 188 11.88 3.14 4.11
C ALA A 188 11.08 4.43 3.87
N SER A 189 10.86 5.23 4.91
CA SER A 189 10.08 6.47 4.78
C SER A 189 10.83 7.62 4.11
N ARG A 190 12.16 7.51 4.01
CA ARG A 190 13.03 8.53 3.42
C ARG A 190 14.32 7.90 2.90
N SER A 191 14.98 8.60 1.98
CA SER A 191 16.35 8.25 1.57
C SER A 191 17.30 8.23 2.76
N GLN A 192 18.28 7.32 2.73
CA GLN A 192 19.28 7.13 3.79
C GLN A 192 18.70 6.74 5.17
N GLU A 193 17.43 6.32 5.25
CA GLU A 193 16.91 5.67 6.45
C GLU A 193 17.70 4.38 6.72
N SER A 194 18.09 4.14 7.97
CA SER A 194 18.80 2.91 8.32
C SER A 194 17.85 1.71 8.24
N PRO A 195 18.36 0.52 7.91
CA PRO A 195 17.52 -0.66 7.85
C PRO A 195 16.92 -1.03 9.22
N GLU A 196 17.60 -0.72 10.32
CA GLU A 196 17.08 -0.91 11.69
C GLU A 196 15.91 0.03 11.98
N GLU A 197 15.99 1.30 11.56
CA GLU A 197 14.89 2.26 11.70
C GLU A 197 13.65 1.78 10.93
N THR A 198 13.83 1.33 9.69
CA THR A 198 12.72 0.78 8.89
C THR A 198 12.15 -0.46 9.56
N GLN A 199 13.00 -1.41 9.98
CA GLN A 199 12.57 -2.64 10.64
C GLN A 199 11.74 -2.36 11.90
N GLU A 200 12.16 -1.42 12.76
CA GLU A 200 11.40 -1.11 13.98
C GLU A 200 10.05 -0.44 13.65
N LYS A 201 9.93 0.33 12.57
CA LYS A 201 8.61 0.84 12.10
C LYS A 201 7.70 -0.27 11.60
N LEU A 202 8.23 -1.24 10.85
CA LEU A 202 7.47 -2.42 10.43
C LEU A 202 6.99 -3.21 11.66
N LEU A 203 7.85 -3.42 12.66
CA LEU A 203 7.49 -4.12 13.89
C LEU A 203 6.47 -3.34 14.74
N MET A 204 6.59 -2.01 14.80
CA MET A 204 5.60 -1.13 15.43
C MET A 204 4.23 -1.27 14.77
N TRP A 205 4.16 -1.23 13.44
CA TRP A 205 2.90 -1.41 12.71
C TRP A 205 2.34 -2.82 12.91
N ALA A 206 3.20 -3.84 12.86
CA ALA A 206 2.80 -5.23 13.13
C ALA A 206 2.26 -5.41 14.55
N GLU A 207 2.87 -4.79 15.56
CA GLU A 207 2.34 -4.80 16.93
C GLU A 207 0.94 -4.20 16.96
N PHE A 208 0.78 -3.04 16.33
CA PHE A 208 -0.51 -2.36 16.29
C PHE A 208 -1.59 -3.23 15.63
N MET A 209 -1.30 -3.83 14.47
CA MET A 209 -2.21 -4.74 13.79
C MET A 209 -2.54 -5.97 14.64
N TRP A 210 -1.52 -6.57 15.27
CA TRP A 210 -1.68 -7.74 16.12
C TRP A 210 -2.58 -7.45 17.32
N ARG A 211 -2.37 -6.31 17.97
CA ARG A 211 -3.14 -5.90 19.15
C ARG A 211 -4.58 -5.51 18.80
N VAL A 212 -4.86 -5.06 17.57
CA VAL A 212 -6.25 -4.82 17.12
C VAL A 212 -6.98 -6.13 16.82
N GLN A 213 -6.29 -7.15 16.33
CA GLN A 213 -6.91 -8.41 15.93
C GLN A 213 -7.00 -9.46 17.04
N THR A 214 -6.08 -9.44 18.00
CA THR A 214 -5.95 -10.47 19.03
C THR A 214 -7.18 -10.60 19.92
N HIS A 215 -7.41 -11.80 20.43
CA HIS A 215 -8.42 -12.10 21.44
C HIS A 215 -7.87 -12.03 22.87
N ASP A 216 -6.56 -11.87 23.05
CA ASP A 216 -5.95 -11.65 24.36
C ASP A 216 -6.34 -10.27 24.89
N ARG A 217 -7.17 -10.26 25.94
CA ARG A 217 -7.68 -9.03 26.57
C ARG A 217 -6.59 -8.17 27.22
N THR A 218 -5.41 -8.73 27.49
CA THR A 218 -4.29 -7.99 28.08
C THR A 218 -3.53 -7.17 27.03
N GLU A 219 -3.54 -7.60 25.78
CA GLU A 219 -2.88 -6.93 24.66
C GLU A 219 -3.86 -6.13 23.78
N TYR A 220 -5.13 -6.53 23.77
CA TYR A 220 -6.16 -6.03 22.85
C TYR A 220 -6.34 -4.50 22.86
N LEU A 221 -6.38 -3.91 21.66
CA LEU A 221 -6.69 -2.51 21.43
C LEU A 221 -8.13 -2.37 20.87
N PRO A 222 -9.08 -1.80 21.65
CA PRO A 222 -10.44 -1.58 21.19
C PRO A 222 -10.51 -0.64 19.98
N GLY A 223 -11.44 -0.90 19.06
CA GLY A 223 -11.67 -0.05 17.87
C GLY A 223 -12.00 1.42 18.18
N THR A 224 -12.45 1.72 19.40
CA THR A 224 -12.72 3.08 19.89
C THR A 224 -11.47 3.84 20.34
N THR A 225 -10.33 3.17 20.48
CA THR A 225 -9.04 3.78 20.85
C THR A 225 -8.65 4.82 19.80
N ARG A 226 -8.17 5.97 20.25
CA ARG A 226 -7.71 7.06 19.38
C ARG A 226 -6.29 6.77 18.89
N MET A 227 -6.02 7.03 17.60
CA MET A 227 -4.72 6.77 17.00
C MET A 227 -3.59 7.52 17.72
N GLY A 228 -3.81 8.79 18.09
CA GLY A 228 -2.86 9.59 18.85
C GLY A 228 -2.62 9.14 20.31
N ARG A 229 -3.30 8.07 20.76
CA ARG A 229 -3.23 7.53 22.14
C ARG A 229 -2.85 6.05 22.17
N ILE A 230 -2.37 5.51 21.06
CA ILE A 230 -1.94 4.11 21.00
C ILE A 230 -0.65 3.94 21.85
N PRO A 231 -0.64 3.04 22.84
CA PRO A 231 0.49 2.83 23.73
C PRO A 231 1.50 1.85 23.10
N ILE A 232 2.04 2.20 21.94
CA ILE A 232 3.09 1.47 21.22
C ILE A 232 4.19 2.48 20.88
N GLN A 233 5.44 2.13 21.19
CA GLN A 233 6.58 3.00 20.94
C GLN A 233 6.68 3.37 19.46
N GLY A 234 6.95 4.64 19.16
CA GLY A 234 7.05 5.18 17.79
C GLY A 234 5.71 5.60 17.16
N MET A 235 4.57 5.07 17.62
CA MET A 235 3.27 5.38 16.98
C MET A 235 2.94 6.88 16.98
N SER A 236 3.33 7.61 18.03
CA SER A 236 3.06 9.05 18.15
C SER A 236 3.85 9.92 17.17
N GLU A 237 4.93 9.39 16.57
CA GLU A 237 5.70 10.09 15.55
C GLU A 237 4.93 10.17 14.23
N HIS A 238 4.10 9.16 13.96
CA HIS A 238 3.30 9.05 12.74
C HIS A 238 1.83 9.43 12.97
N PHE A 239 1.29 9.17 14.15
CA PHE A 239 -0.08 9.55 14.52
C PHE A 239 0.01 10.45 15.74
N PRO A 240 0.16 11.79 15.54
CA PRO A 240 0.42 12.71 16.63
C PRO A 240 -0.75 12.74 17.62
N THR A 241 -0.51 13.21 18.85
CA THR A 241 -1.51 13.18 19.94
C THR A 241 -2.84 13.89 19.63
N GLN A 242 -2.84 14.81 18.65
CA GLN A 242 -4.02 15.52 18.16
C GLN A 242 -4.83 14.73 17.11
N GLU A 243 -4.34 13.55 16.68
CA GLU A 243 -5.06 12.65 15.80
C GLU A 243 -6.22 11.98 16.56
N GLU A 244 -7.41 12.54 16.36
CA GLU A 244 -8.64 12.12 17.00
C GLU A 244 -9.38 11.01 16.24
N ARG A 245 -8.90 10.53 15.08
CA ARG A 245 -9.49 9.32 14.48
C ARG A 245 -9.32 8.14 15.42
N SER A 246 -10.39 7.37 15.60
CA SER A 246 -10.29 6.06 16.24
C SER A 246 -9.72 5.01 15.28
N ILE A 247 -9.27 3.87 15.82
CA ILE A 247 -8.86 2.71 15.02
C ILE A 247 -9.98 2.29 14.06
N GLU A 248 -11.24 2.27 14.52
CA GLU A 248 -12.39 1.99 13.66
C GLU A 248 -12.49 2.99 12.49
N GLN A 249 -12.34 4.28 12.77
CA GLN A 249 -12.42 5.33 11.76
C GLN A 249 -11.25 5.24 10.76
N LEU A 250 -10.05 4.85 11.21
CA LEU A 250 -8.90 4.62 10.34
C LEU A 250 -9.22 3.58 9.26
N PHE A 251 -9.79 2.43 9.66
CA PHE A 251 -10.02 1.32 8.75
C PHE A 251 -11.31 1.42 7.93
N THR A 252 -12.36 2.05 8.48
CA THR A 252 -13.73 1.86 7.96
C THR A 252 -14.41 3.14 7.46
N VAL A 253 -13.69 4.25 7.36
CA VAL A 253 -14.26 5.48 6.79
C VAL A 253 -14.77 5.23 5.37
N GLY A 254 -16.03 5.60 5.11
CA GLY A 254 -16.73 5.31 3.86
C GLY A 254 -17.15 3.84 3.66
N ARG A 255 -16.85 2.93 4.60
CA ARG A 255 -17.15 1.49 4.53
C ARG A 255 -17.73 0.95 5.86
N PRO A 256 -18.89 1.45 6.32
CA PRO A 256 -19.43 1.14 7.66
C PRO A 256 -19.74 -0.37 7.88
N TRP A 257 -19.93 -1.15 6.83
CA TRP A 257 -20.14 -2.60 6.91
C TRP A 257 -18.89 -3.38 7.37
N LEU A 258 -17.69 -2.78 7.31
CA LEU A 258 -16.45 -3.39 7.76
C LEU A 258 -16.18 -3.20 9.26
N ARG A 259 -16.96 -2.39 9.98
CA ARG A 259 -16.78 -2.14 11.44
C ARG A 259 -16.82 -3.39 12.29
N ARG A 260 -17.59 -4.40 11.89
CA ARG A 260 -17.65 -5.69 12.60
C ARG A 260 -16.47 -6.62 12.29
N GLN A 261 -15.61 -6.22 11.36
CA GLN A 261 -14.49 -7.01 10.84
C GLN A 261 -13.15 -6.31 11.12
N LEU A 262 -13.07 -5.44 12.13
CA LEU A 262 -11.85 -4.66 12.42
C LEU A 262 -10.63 -5.55 12.69
N GLY A 263 -10.79 -6.65 13.41
CA GLY A 263 -9.68 -7.58 13.64
C GLY A 263 -9.20 -8.22 12.34
N ASP A 264 -10.11 -8.61 11.46
CA ASP A 264 -9.76 -9.12 10.13
C ASP A 264 -9.08 -8.05 9.26
N MET A 265 -9.57 -6.81 9.28
CA MET A 265 -8.98 -5.68 8.56
C MET A 265 -7.55 -5.41 9.01
N ALA A 266 -7.32 -5.37 10.32
CA ALA A 266 -5.99 -5.16 10.89
C ALA A 266 -5.05 -6.31 10.53
N PHE A 267 -5.53 -7.56 10.62
CA PHE A 267 -4.74 -8.71 10.23
C PHE A 267 -4.41 -8.69 8.73
N GLY A 268 -5.36 -8.33 7.87
CA GLY A 268 -5.11 -8.17 6.43
C GLY A 268 -4.04 -7.11 6.13
N SER A 269 -4.06 -5.98 6.84
CA SER A 269 -3.03 -4.93 6.71
C SER A 269 -1.64 -5.41 7.14
N LEU A 270 -1.55 -6.29 8.16
CA LEU A 270 -0.32 -6.98 8.52
C LEU A 270 0.15 -7.92 7.39
N LEU A 271 -0.75 -8.73 6.84
CA LEU A 271 -0.41 -9.64 5.73
C LEU A 271 0.12 -8.86 4.52
N HIS A 272 -0.52 -7.76 4.16
CA HIS A 272 -0.07 -6.88 3.08
C HIS A 272 1.38 -6.43 3.27
N MET A 273 1.68 -5.81 4.42
CA MET A 273 3.04 -5.33 4.72
C MET A 273 4.08 -6.46 4.66
N ILE A 274 3.74 -7.65 5.16
CA ILE A 274 4.64 -8.80 5.11
C ILE A 274 4.84 -9.28 3.67
N GLN A 275 3.79 -9.34 2.86
CA GLN A 275 3.87 -9.70 1.45
C GLN A 275 4.73 -8.71 0.66
N ASP A 276 4.53 -7.42 0.90
CA ASP A 276 5.34 -6.34 0.33
C ASP A 276 6.82 -6.47 0.67
N SER A 277 7.16 -7.01 1.85
CA SER A 277 8.55 -7.24 2.22
C SER A 277 9.27 -8.29 1.35
N PHE A 278 8.56 -9.00 0.46
CA PHE A 278 9.12 -9.94 -0.52
C PHE A 278 9.08 -9.41 -1.97
N SER A 279 8.59 -8.19 -2.15
CA SER A 279 8.72 -7.47 -3.41
C SER A 279 10.15 -7.01 -3.62
N GLY A 280 10.69 -7.25 -4.83
CA GLY A 280 11.97 -6.69 -5.24
C GLY A 280 11.95 -5.18 -5.48
N GLY A 281 10.79 -4.58 -5.73
CA GLY A 281 10.64 -3.12 -5.78
C GLY A 281 10.73 -2.49 -4.39
N HIS A 282 10.20 -3.15 -3.36
CA HIS A 282 10.17 -2.60 -2.00
C HIS A 282 11.39 -2.97 -1.15
N VAL A 283 11.85 -4.21 -1.27
CA VAL A 283 12.87 -4.79 -0.41
C VAL A 283 13.85 -5.62 -1.21
N GLN A 284 15.14 -5.30 -1.08
CA GLN A 284 16.21 -6.14 -1.55
C GLN A 284 16.53 -7.21 -0.50
N ARG A 285 16.50 -8.48 -0.89
CA ARG A 285 16.91 -9.62 -0.07
C ARG A 285 18.10 -10.35 -0.67
N ARG A 286 18.84 -11.11 0.15
CA ARG A 286 19.92 -11.99 -0.32
C ARG A 286 19.35 -13.11 -1.21
N ILE A 287 20.19 -13.63 -2.11
CA ILE A 287 19.83 -14.74 -3.00
C ILE A 287 19.81 -16.08 -2.25
N LYS A 288 20.71 -16.26 -1.28
CA LYS A 288 20.85 -17.52 -0.54
C LYS A 288 20.25 -17.41 0.86
N ASN A 289 19.57 -18.49 1.26
CA ASN A 289 19.15 -18.74 2.62
C ASN A 289 20.28 -19.52 3.30
N ASP A 290 20.94 -18.90 4.27
CA ASP A 290 22.04 -19.52 5.01
C ASP A 290 21.72 -19.61 6.51
N ASP A 291 20.43 -19.69 6.86
CA ASP A 291 19.99 -19.66 8.24
C ASP A 291 18.83 -20.62 8.57
N SER A 292 18.60 -20.77 9.87
CA SER A 292 17.61 -21.67 10.47
C SER A 292 16.16 -21.32 10.15
N CYS A 293 15.88 -20.11 9.68
CA CYS A 293 14.51 -19.70 9.34
C CYS A 293 14.15 -20.08 7.90
N GLY A 294 15.14 -20.34 7.04
CA GLY A 294 14.90 -20.65 5.63
C GLY A 294 14.33 -19.46 4.83
N ILE A 295 14.49 -18.24 5.33
CA ILE A 295 13.99 -17.00 4.71
C ILE A 295 15.19 -16.11 4.34
N PRO A 296 15.25 -15.56 3.11
CA PRO A 296 16.38 -14.74 2.73
C PRO A 296 16.40 -13.41 3.49
N GLN A 297 17.56 -13.07 4.05
CA GLN A 297 17.78 -11.87 4.84
C GLN A 297 17.64 -10.59 4.02
N ILE A 298 17.16 -9.53 4.65
CA ILE A 298 16.99 -8.20 4.04
C ILE A 298 18.34 -7.50 3.96
N VAL A 299 18.70 -7.09 2.75
CA VAL A 299 19.90 -6.27 2.47
C VAL A 299 19.54 -4.80 2.47
N ARG A 300 18.36 -4.42 2.00
CA ARG A 300 17.93 -3.02 1.92
C ARG A 300 16.42 -2.89 1.88
N PHE A 301 15.90 -1.88 2.54
CA PHE A 301 14.56 -1.36 2.27
C PHE A 301 14.68 -0.19 1.30
N HIS A 302 13.99 -0.26 0.18
CA HIS A 302 13.99 0.83 -0.80
C HIS A 302 13.11 1.99 -0.31
N SER A 303 13.34 3.19 -0.83
CA SER A 303 12.49 4.37 -0.58
C SER A 303 11.91 4.86 -1.91
N TYR A 304 10.67 5.36 -1.92
CA TYR A 304 10.00 5.74 -3.16
C TYR A 304 10.80 6.78 -3.97
N THR A 305 11.42 7.75 -3.27
CA THR A 305 12.23 8.80 -3.90
C THR A 305 13.60 8.35 -4.38
N GLY A 306 14.11 7.21 -3.91
CA GLY A 306 15.42 6.66 -4.28
C GLY A 306 15.38 5.55 -5.33
N GLN A 307 14.20 5.17 -5.80
CA GLN A 307 13.98 4.02 -6.65
C GLN A 307 14.09 4.33 -8.16
N ASP A 308 14.59 3.36 -8.94
CA ASP A 308 14.52 3.40 -10.41
C ASP A 308 13.12 2.98 -10.89
N ALA A 309 12.32 3.96 -11.28
CA ALA A 309 10.96 3.79 -11.80
C ALA A 309 10.80 2.71 -12.91
N SER A 310 11.86 2.43 -13.67
CA SER A 310 11.85 1.44 -14.76
C SER A 310 12.08 0.00 -14.29
N ALA A 311 12.87 -0.20 -13.25
CA ALA A 311 13.08 -1.50 -12.59
C ALA A 311 11.84 -1.93 -11.79
N HIS A 312 11.10 -0.96 -11.26
CA HIS A 312 9.84 -1.12 -10.54
C HIS A 312 8.74 -1.78 -11.36
N LYS A 313 8.52 -1.30 -12.59
CA LYS A 313 7.47 -1.77 -13.51
C LYS A 313 7.50 -3.28 -13.81
N GLN A 314 8.63 -3.95 -13.58
CA GLN A 314 8.80 -5.35 -13.94
C GLN A 314 8.71 -6.32 -12.76
N SER A 315 9.08 -5.90 -11.55
CA SER A 315 9.21 -6.80 -10.38
C SER A 315 7.88 -7.19 -9.73
N ASP A 316 6.83 -6.40 -9.99
CA ASP A 316 5.62 -6.37 -9.17
C ASP A 316 4.39 -6.97 -9.88
N LYS A 317 4.60 -7.59 -11.05
CA LYS A 317 3.53 -8.23 -11.84
C LYS A 317 3.20 -9.62 -11.30
N ILE A 318 1.90 -9.97 -11.37
CA ILE A 318 1.41 -11.34 -11.05
C ILE A 318 2.23 -12.43 -11.76
N SER A 319 2.69 -12.19 -13.00
CA SER A 319 3.48 -13.15 -13.76
C SER A 319 4.82 -13.46 -13.09
N ARG A 320 5.50 -12.46 -12.51
CA ARG A 320 6.77 -12.68 -11.82
C ARG A 320 6.59 -13.30 -10.44
N ALA A 321 5.52 -12.94 -9.73
CA ALA A 321 5.16 -13.61 -8.48
C ALA A 321 4.84 -15.10 -8.75
N SER A 322 4.09 -15.38 -9.83
CA SER A 322 3.80 -16.72 -10.30
C SER A 322 5.05 -17.50 -10.70
N ASP A 323 6.01 -16.87 -11.39
CA ASP A 323 7.28 -17.49 -11.77
C ASP A 323 8.10 -17.90 -10.52
N LYS A 324 8.23 -17.02 -9.53
CA LYS A 324 8.93 -17.32 -8.26
C LYS A 324 8.26 -18.44 -7.48
N ILE A 325 6.92 -18.47 -7.43
CA ILE A 325 6.17 -19.53 -6.78
C ILE A 325 6.32 -20.86 -7.51
N SER A 326 6.24 -20.84 -8.84
CA SER A 326 6.41 -22.03 -9.68
C SER A 326 7.84 -22.60 -9.58
N ALA A 327 8.83 -21.74 -9.32
CA ALA A 327 10.21 -22.13 -9.05
C ALA A 327 10.45 -22.66 -7.62
N GLY A 328 9.44 -22.64 -6.74
CA GLY A 328 9.57 -23.04 -5.33
C GLY A 328 10.36 -22.04 -4.47
N GLU A 329 10.51 -20.79 -4.94
CA GLU A 329 11.36 -19.76 -4.33
C GLU A 329 10.59 -18.77 -3.45
N ALA A 330 9.33 -19.06 -3.12
CA ALA A 330 8.41 -18.09 -2.54
C ALA A 330 8.00 -18.43 -1.09
N PRO A 331 8.86 -18.16 -0.09
CA PRO A 331 8.50 -18.35 1.31
C PRO A 331 7.31 -17.47 1.75
N VAL A 332 6.91 -16.47 0.95
CA VAL A 332 5.83 -15.53 1.27
C VAL A 332 4.48 -16.22 1.50
N ILE A 333 4.12 -17.27 0.75
CA ILE A 333 2.86 -18.01 0.98
C ILE A 333 2.95 -18.77 2.30
N ASP A 334 4.06 -19.45 2.57
CA ASP A 334 4.26 -20.23 3.80
C ASP A 334 4.33 -19.33 5.04
N ILE A 335 4.96 -18.15 4.94
CA ILE A 335 4.95 -17.13 5.99
C ILE A 335 3.53 -16.61 6.23
N THR A 336 2.77 -16.35 5.15
CA THR A 336 1.37 -15.92 5.26
C THR A 336 0.53 -17.00 5.97
N LYS A 337 0.71 -18.28 5.62
CA LYS A 337 0.09 -19.42 6.31
C LYS A 337 0.50 -19.49 7.78
N GLN A 338 1.79 -19.32 8.07
CA GLN A 338 2.31 -19.33 9.44
C GLN A 338 1.69 -18.22 10.29
N LEU A 339 1.49 -17.02 9.74
CA LEU A 339 0.82 -15.92 10.43
C LEU A 339 -0.68 -16.20 10.65
N ILE A 340 -1.35 -16.84 9.68
CA ILE A 340 -2.75 -17.28 9.86
C ILE A 340 -2.83 -18.29 11.01
N GLN A 341 -1.95 -19.29 11.04
CA GLN A 341 -1.88 -20.27 12.12
C GLN A 341 -1.59 -19.62 13.48
N MET A 342 -0.64 -18.68 13.52
CA MET A 342 -0.34 -17.91 14.73
C MET A 342 -1.56 -17.13 15.22
N ARG A 343 -2.36 -16.55 14.32
CA ARG A 343 -3.59 -15.85 14.65
C ARG A 343 -4.68 -16.78 15.20
N GLU A 344 -4.78 -17.98 14.65
CA GLU A 344 -5.78 -18.98 15.06
C GLU A 344 -5.43 -19.61 16.41
N ASP A 345 -4.15 -19.66 16.75
CA ASP A 345 -3.66 -20.05 18.06
C ASP A 345 -4.00 -19.00 19.13
N ARG A 346 -4.92 -19.35 20.02
CA ARG A 346 -5.41 -18.45 21.07
C ARG A 346 -4.40 -18.19 22.19
N GLU A 347 -3.31 -18.95 22.25
CA GLU A 347 -2.23 -18.73 23.21
C GLU A 347 -1.12 -17.82 22.63
N MET A 348 -1.21 -17.48 21.34
CA MET A 348 -0.24 -16.65 20.67
C MET A 348 -0.32 -15.19 21.13
N ASN A 349 0.80 -14.69 21.65
CA ASN A 349 0.94 -13.30 22.11
C ASN A 349 1.95 -12.53 21.25
N TRP A 350 1.92 -11.20 21.36
CA TRP A 350 2.78 -10.34 20.56
C TRP A 350 4.28 -10.65 20.70
N PRO A 351 4.86 -10.90 21.91
CA PRO A 351 6.27 -11.25 22.05
C PRO A 351 6.74 -12.42 21.16
N TYR A 352 5.92 -13.47 21.01
CA TYR A 352 6.25 -14.60 20.12
C TYR A 352 6.21 -14.20 18.65
N VAL A 353 5.14 -13.51 18.24
CA VAL A 353 4.98 -13.03 16.85
C VAL A 353 6.10 -12.06 16.49
N ARG A 354 6.43 -11.11 17.37
CA ARG A 354 7.54 -10.17 17.21
C ARG A 354 8.86 -10.89 17.02
N THR A 355 9.11 -11.94 17.80
CA THR A 355 10.35 -12.73 17.70
C THR A 355 10.46 -13.39 16.34
N TYR A 356 9.38 -14.02 15.86
CA TYR A 356 9.33 -14.61 14.53
C TYR A 356 9.52 -13.57 13.42
N LEU A 357 8.78 -12.46 13.47
CA LEU A 357 8.89 -11.38 12.50
C LEU A 357 10.29 -10.79 12.47
N LYS A 358 10.86 -10.42 13.62
CA LYS A 358 12.17 -9.77 13.71
C LYS A 358 13.32 -10.70 13.32
N ASN A 359 13.29 -11.94 13.81
CA ASN A 359 14.43 -12.85 13.70
C ASN A 359 14.39 -13.75 12.46
N CYS A 360 13.23 -13.86 11.80
CA CYS A 360 13.09 -14.66 10.59
C CYS A 360 12.61 -13.82 9.40
N VAL A 361 11.40 -13.27 9.46
CA VAL A 361 10.74 -12.68 8.27
C VAL A 361 11.43 -11.37 7.82
N LEU A 362 11.72 -10.49 8.78
CA LEU A 362 12.29 -9.17 8.59
C LEU A 362 13.76 -9.11 8.99
N ARG A 363 14.43 -10.27 9.10
CA ARG A 363 15.81 -10.35 9.56
C ARG A 363 16.74 -9.57 8.63
N LEU A 364 17.49 -8.63 9.20
CA LEU A 364 18.51 -7.88 8.48
C LEU A 364 19.75 -8.73 8.24
N ALA A 365 20.35 -8.55 7.07
CA ALA A 365 21.67 -9.06 6.78
C ALA A 365 22.72 -8.29 7.62
N PRO A 366 23.84 -8.92 8.01
CA PRO A 366 24.92 -8.23 8.74
C PRO A 366 25.53 -7.04 8.00
N ASP A 367 25.39 -7.01 6.67
CA ASP A 367 25.84 -5.96 5.75
C ASP A 367 24.67 -5.16 5.16
N ALA A 368 23.53 -5.10 5.86
CA ALA A 368 22.38 -4.33 5.42
C ALA A 368 22.74 -2.86 5.19
N LEU A 369 22.21 -2.28 4.12
CA LEU A 369 22.52 -0.95 3.62
C LEU A 369 21.35 -0.01 3.91
N MET A 370 21.67 1.28 4.06
CA MET A 370 20.66 2.32 4.12
C MET A 370 19.81 2.37 2.85
N ALA A 371 18.60 2.93 2.99
CA ALA A 371 17.68 3.14 1.88
C ALA A 371 18.30 4.02 0.78
N ASP A 372 17.94 3.75 -0.47
CA ASP A 372 18.54 4.41 -1.64
C ASP A 372 18.35 5.93 -1.60
N THR A 373 19.35 6.63 -2.11
CA THR A 373 19.28 8.06 -2.41
C THR A 373 18.66 8.29 -3.76
N HIS A 374 18.02 9.44 -3.91
CA HIS A 374 17.59 9.99 -5.17
C HIS A 374 18.67 9.77 -6.24
N VAL A 375 18.33 9.06 -7.31
CA VAL A 375 19.18 9.01 -8.50
C VAL A 375 18.93 10.33 -9.21
N ASP A 376 19.93 11.22 -9.24
CA ASP A 376 19.86 12.40 -10.10
C ASP A 376 19.65 11.90 -11.54
N HIS A 377 18.44 12.11 -12.07
CA HIS A 377 18.07 11.76 -13.45
C HIS A 377 18.66 12.73 -14.47
#